data_AF-A0A7C4RT86-F1
#
_entry.id   AF-A0A7C4RT86-F1
#
_cell.length_a   1.000
_cell.length_b   1.000
_cell.length_c   1.000
_cell.angle_alpha   90.00
_cell.angle_beta   90.00
_cell.angle_gamma   90.00
#
_symmetry.space_group_name_H-M   'P 1'
#
loop_
_entity.id
_entity.type
_entity.pdbx_description
1 polymer ?
#
loop_
_entity_poly.entity_id
_entity_poly.type
_entity_poly.pdbx_seq_one_letter_code
_entity_poly.pdbx_strand_id
1 'polypeptide(L)'
;MKRSAFLVVAIVMGIAAVFHATADAADPSPEAAILKSCTVCHGAAKICQQIGKKDEAQWKATIERMVKKGADLPANLQAPAAAYLAGTKAASGPLCDKK
;
A
#
# COMPACT_ATOMS: atom_id res chain seq x y z
N MET A 1 8.47 58.76 -28.20
CA MET A 1 7.93 58.47 -29.55
C MET A 1 8.87 57.47 -30.19
N LYS A 2 8.52 56.33 -30.76
CA LYS A 2 7.25 55.67 -31.05
C LYS A 2 7.66 54.25 -31.49
N ARG A 3 7.04 53.22 -30.90
CA ARG A 3 6.82 51.87 -31.46
C ARG A 3 8.03 51.11 -32.04
N SER A 4 8.48 50.09 -31.31
CA SER A 4 8.79 48.76 -31.88
C SER A 4 8.79 47.76 -30.74
N ALA A 5 7.57 47.36 -30.36
CA ALA A 5 7.33 46.12 -29.67
C ALA A 5 7.48 44.95 -30.67
N PHE A 6 7.78 43.77 -30.14
CA PHE A 6 7.84 42.46 -30.78
C PHE A 6 9.17 42.06 -31.46
N LEU A 7 9.58 40.82 -31.19
CA LEU A 7 10.87 40.15 -31.50
C LEU A 7 11.95 40.55 -30.48
N VAL A 8 12.14 39.85 -29.35
CA VAL A 8 12.67 38.48 -29.26
C VAL A 8 12.15 37.83 -27.95
N VAL A 9 10.92 37.32 -27.97
CA VAL A 9 10.42 36.35 -26.97
C VAL A 9 10.60 34.97 -27.59
N ALA A 10 11.83 34.47 -27.69
CA ALA A 10 12.07 33.15 -28.29
C ALA A 10 13.37 32.46 -27.86
N ILE A 11 14.00 32.88 -26.75
CA ILE A 11 15.23 32.23 -26.24
C ILE A 11 15.16 32.11 -24.71
N VAL A 12 14.07 31.54 -24.17
CA VAL A 12 14.01 31.04 -22.77
C VAL A 12 13.20 29.73 -22.66
N MET A 13 12.67 29.21 -23.77
CA MET A 13 11.88 27.97 -23.80
C MET A 13 12.66 26.89 -24.54
N GLY A 14 13.39 26.04 -23.83
CA GLY A 14 14.18 25.01 -24.50
C GLY A 14 14.63 23.81 -23.68
N ILE A 15 14.56 23.84 -22.34
CA ILE A 15 14.90 22.67 -21.52
C ILE A 15 13.95 22.57 -20.33
N ALA A 16 12.64 22.44 -20.61
CA ALA A 16 11.74 21.81 -19.67
C ALA A 16 11.83 20.30 -19.93
N ALA A 17 12.78 19.62 -19.28
CA ALA A 17 12.80 18.18 -19.24
C ALA A 17 11.48 17.72 -18.60
N VAL A 18 10.57 17.23 -19.43
CA VAL A 18 9.30 16.67 -18.97
C VAL A 18 9.62 15.34 -18.30
N PHE A 19 9.87 15.37 -17.00
CA PHE A 19 9.84 14.19 -16.15
C PHE A 19 8.40 13.66 -16.16
N HIS A 20 8.09 12.80 -17.11
CA HIS A 20 6.90 11.97 -17.04
C HIS A 20 7.15 10.96 -15.91
N ALA A 21 6.66 11.29 -14.72
CA ALA A 21 6.47 10.29 -13.68
C ALA A 21 5.37 9.34 -14.20
N THR A 22 5.78 8.26 -14.86
CA THR A 22 4.91 7.10 -15.01
C THR A 22 4.63 6.64 -13.59
N ALA A 23 3.40 6.86 -13.12
CA ALA A 23 2.91 6.24 -11.91
C ALA A 23 2.85 4.73 -12.20
N ASP A 24 4.00 4.07 -12.05
CA ASP A 24 4.05 2.63 -11.92
C ASP A 24 3.11 2.32 -10.75
N ALA A 25 2.09 1.51 -10.99
CA ALA A 25 1.14 1.13 -9.96
C ALA A 25 1.93 0.32 -8.93
N ALA A 26 2.51 1.01 -7.95
CA ALA A 26 3.23 0.38 -6.86
C ALA A 26 2.29 -0.64 -6.20
N ASP A 27 2.83 -1.82 -5.89
CA ASP A 27 2.10 -2.82 -5.13
C ASP A 27 1.49 -2.17 -3.88
N PRO A 28 0.23 -2.49 -3.52
CA PRO A 28 -0.37 -1.94 -2.32
C PRO A 28 0.47 -2.31 -1.10
N SER A 29 0.52 -1.42 -0.11
CA SER A 29 1.18 -1.73 1.15
C SER A 29 0.58 -3.01 1.75
N PRO A 30 1.36 -3.82 2.51
CA PRO A 30 0.84 -5.03 3.13
C PRO A 30 -0.40 -4.76 4.00
N GLU A 31 -0.41 -3.63 4.71
CA GLU A 31 -1.54 -3.12 5.47
C GLU A 31 -2.80 -2.91 4.61
N ALA A 32 -2.66 -2.19 3.49
CA ALA A 32 -3.77 -1.92 2.58
C ALA A 32 -4.27 -3.21 1.90
N ALA A 33 -3.36 -4.12 1.55
CA ALA A 33 -3.71 -5.43 0.99
C ALA A 33 -4.48 -6.29 2.01
N ILE A 34 -4.04 -6.34 3.26
CA ILE A 34 -4.76 -7.06 4.33
C ILE A 34 -6.15 -6.46 4.55
N LEU A 35 -6.26 -5.13 4.65
CA LEU A 35 -7.56 -4.49 4.80
C LEU A 35 -8.49 -4.81 3.64
N LYS A 36 -7.99 -4.75 2.40
CA LYS A 36 -8.80 -5.05 1.21
C LYS A 36 -9.20 -6.52 1.12
N SER A 37 -8.28 -7.45 1.38
CA SER A 37 -8.48 -8.88 1.11
C SER A 37 -9.02 -9.66 2.30
N CYS A 38 -8.63 -9.31 3.52
CA CYS A 38 -8.93 -10.12 4.71
C CYS A 38 -10.21 -9.70 5.43
N THR A 39 -10.71 -8.48 5.20
CA THR A 39 -11.93 -7.99 5.88
C THR A 39 -13.22 -8.20 5.10
N VAL A 40 -13.16 -8.83 3.92
CA VAL A 40 -14.32 -9.10 3.05
C VAL A 40 -15.31 -10.06 3.72
N CYS A 41 -14.81 -11.09 4.41
CA CYS A 41 -15.65 -12.13 5.01
C CYS A 41 -15.94 -11.88 6.51
N HIS A 42 -15.07 -11.18 7.22
CA HIS A 42 -15.21 -10.85 8.64
C HIS A 42 -14.34 -9.65 9.01
N GLY A 43 -14.76 -8.82 9.97
CA GLY A 43 -14.05 -7.59 10.33
C GLY A 43 -12.64 -7.77 10.89
N ALA A 44 -11.88 -6.66 10.93
CA ALA A 44 -10.48 -6.63 11.37
C ALA A 44 -10.27 -6.99 12.86
N ALA A 45 -11.33 -6.97 13.68
CA ALA A 45 -11.26 -7.31 15.10
C ALA A 45 -10.61 -8.68 15.36
N LYS A 46 -10.88 -9.69 14.51
CA LYS A 46 -10.24 -11.02 14.65
C LYS A 46 -8.75 -10.99 14.38
N ILE A 47 -8.29 -10.10 13.51
CA ILE A 47 -6.87 -9.89 13.22
C ILE A 47 -6.24 -9.17 14.43
N CYS A 48 -6.83 -8.06 14.87
CA CYS A 48 -6.33 -7.27 16.00
C CYS A 48 -6.17 -8.11 17.28
N GLN A 49 -7.15 -8.95 17.60
CA GLN A 49 -7.12 -9.82 18.78
C GLN A 49 -5.93 -10.80 18.83
N GLN A 50 -5.25 -11.00 17.70
CA GLN A 50 -4.11 -11.92 17.54
C GLN A 50 -2.78 -11.18 17.38
N ILE A 51 -2.80 -9.86 17.21
CA ILE A 51 -1.56 -9.05 17.13
C ILE A 51 -0.81 -9.16 18.48
N GLY A 52 0.51 -9.35 18.40
CA GLY A 52 1.36 -9.60 19.56
C GLY A 52 1.24 -11.00 20.18
N LYS A 53 0.28 -11.82 19.75
CA LYS A 53 0.13 -13.23 20.19
C LYS A 53 0.70 -14.23 19.20
N LYS A 54 0.79 -13.84 17.92
CA LYS A 54 1.30 -14.66 16.84
C LYS A 54 2.62 -14.11 16.32
N ASP A 55 3.58 -15.00 16.14
CA ASP A 55 4.79 -14.73 15.37
C ASP A 55 4.52 -14.76 13.85
N GLU A 56 5.54 -14.44 13.06
CA GLU A 56 5.45 -14.39 11.59
C GLU A 56 5.07 -15.75 10.99
N ALA A 57 5.59 -16.86 11.51
CA ALA A 57 5.28 -18.21 11.00
C ALA A 57 3.81 -18.59 11.25
N GLN A 58 3.29 -18.26 12.44
CA GLN A 58 1.89 -18.45 12.79
C GLN A 58 0.95 -17.56 11.97
N TRP A 59 1.41 -16.36 11.59
CA TRP A 59 0.70 -15.49 10.66
C TRP A 59 0.71 -16.02 9.24
N LYS A 60 1.84 -16.51 8.74
CA LYS A 60 1.95 -17.16 7.43
C LYS A 60 0.98 -18.34 7.31
N ALA A 61 0.95 -19.23 8.30
CA ALA A 61 0.00 -20.35 8.34
C ALA A 61 -1.48 -19.87 8.38
N THR A 62 -1.74 -18.72 9.03
CA THR A 62 -3.07 -18.10 9.03
C THR A 62 -3.43 -17.57 7.64
N ILE A 63 -2.52 -16.88 6.96
CA ILE A 63 -2.71 -16.36 5.61
C ILE A 63 -2.96 -17.50 4.62
N GLU A 64 -2.11 -18.53 4.61
CA GLU A 64 -2.26 -19.70 3.74
C GLU A 64 -3.64 -20.36 3.93
N ARG A 65 -4.08 -20.51 5.19
CA ARG A 65 -5.41 -21.03 5.50
C ARG A 65 -6.54 -20.14 4.97
N MET A 66 -6.39 -18.81 5.03
CA MET A 66 -7.43 -17.88 4.53
C MET A 66 -7.46 -17.81 3.01
N VAL A 67 -6.29 -17.82 2.35
CA VAL A 67 -6.18 -17.88 0.90
C VAL A 67 -6.81 -19.17 0.38
N LYS A 68 -6.54 -20.31 1.01
CA LYS A 68 -7.21 -21.59 0.70
C LYS A 68 -8.73 -21.54 0.86
N LYS A 69 -9.25 -20.65 1.70
CA LYS A 69 -10.70 -20.42 1.91
C LYS A 69 -11.28 -19.31 1.00
N GLY A 70 -10.48 -18.73 0.11
CA GLY A 70 -10.94 -17.73 -0.86
C GLY A 70 -10.54 -16.28 -0.57
N ALA A 71 -9.66 -16.02 0.40
CA ALA A 71 -9.10 -14.67 0.55
C ALA A 71 -8.18 -14.34 -0.64
N ASP A 72 -8.46 -13.25 -1.34
CA ASP A 72 -7.72 -12.82 -2.53
C ASP A 72 -6.49 -11.96 -2.15
N LEU A 73 -5.49 -12.59 -1.53
CA LEU A 73 -4.20 -11.94 -1.21
C LEU A 73 -3.12 -12.42 -2.20
N PRO A 74 -2.59 -11.53 -3.07
CA PRO A 74 -1.58 -11.87 -4.06
C PRO A 74 -0.36 -12.57 -3.45
N ALA A 75 0.21 -13.55 -4.16
CA ALA A 75 1.31 -14.38 -3.66
C ALA A 75 2.55 -13.57 -3.25
N ASN A 76 2.87 -12.51 -4.00
CA ASN A 76 3.98 -11.58 -3.68
C ASN A 76 3.77 -10.82 -2.36
N LEU A 77 2.52 -10.67 -1.90
CA LEU A 77 2.18 -9.93 -0.69
C LEU A 77 1.99 -10.83 0.55
N GLN A 78 1.96 -12.16 0.40
CA GLN A 78 1.68 -13.05 1.53
C GLN A 78 2.79 -13.03 2.59
N ALA A 79 4.06 -13.11 2.18
CA ALA A 79 5.17 -13.02 3.12
C ALA A 79 5.30 -11.61 3.75
N PRO A 80 5.25 -10.50 2.97
CA PRO A 80 5.17 -9.15 3.55
C PRO A 80 4.00 -8.94 4.51
N ALA A 81 2.83 -9.52 4.23
CA ALA A 81 1.68 -9.45 5.11
C ALA A 81 1.91 -10.21 6.43
N ALA A 82 2.54 -11.39 6.39
CA ALA A 82 2.89 -12.13 7.60
C ALA A 82 3.85 -11.34 8.49
N ALA A 83 4.91 -10.78 7.90
CA ALA A 83 5.88 -9.95 8.60
C ALA A 83 5.24 -8.68 9.19
N TYR A 84 4.36 -8.03 8.43
CA TYR A 84 3.61 -6.86 8.90
C TYR A 84 2.74 -7.19 10.13
N LEU A 85 2.00 -8.30 10.09
CA LEU A 85 1.10 -8.73 11.17
C LEU A 85 1.84 -9.16 12.45
N ALA A 86 3.08 -9.64 12.31
CA ALA A 86 3.97 -9.92 13.44
C ALA A 86 4.61 -8.65 14.02
N GLY A 87 4.65 -7.56 13.25
CA GLY A 87 5.27 -6.30 13.62
C GLY A 87 4.41 -5.41 14.51
N THR A 88 5.05 -4.49 15.23
CA THR A 88 4.39 -3.52 16.11
C THR A 88 3.50 -2.53 15.36
N LYS A 89 3.82 -2.23 14.10
CA LYS A 89 3.04 -1.31 13.25
C LYS A 89 1.60 -1.80 13.06
N ALA A 90 1.36 -3.11 13.04
CA ALA A 90 0.01 -3.65 12.93
C ALA A 90 -0.84 -3.39 14.19
N ALA A 91 -0.22 -3.22 15.36
CA ALA A 91 -0.93 -2.95 16.61
C ALA A 91 -1.43 -1.50 16.73
N SER A 92 -0.71 -0.55 16.13
CA SER A 92 -1.05 0.89 16.13
C SER A 92 -1.73 1.35 14.84
N GLY A 93 -2.08 0.40 13.96
CA GLY A 93 -2.69 0.68 12.67
C GLY A 93 -4.21 0.45 12.63
N PRO A 94 -4.84 0.72 11.47
CA PRO A 94 -6.27 0.62 11.22
C PRO A 94 -6.86 -0.79 11.38
N LEU A 95 -6.03 -1.82 11.51
CA LEU A 95 -6.49 -3.17 11.88
C LEU A 95 -6.98 -3.24 13.33
N CYS A 96 -6.43 -2.39 14.20
CA CYS A 96 -6.70 -2.34 15.63
C CYS A 96 -7.41 -1.07 16.10
N ASP A 97 -7.60 -0.10 15.22
CA ASP A 97 -8.36 1.10 15.55
C ASP A 97 -9.79 0.74 15.94
N LYS A 98 -10.19 1.17 17.14
CA LYS A 98 -11.58 1.08 17.60
C LYS A 98 -12.39 2.12 16.81
N LYS A 99 -13.02 1.70 15.72
CA LYS A 99 -14.13 2.46 15.14
C LYS A 99 -15.37 2.34 16.02
#